data_AF-A0A8J4RX65-F1
#
_entry.id   AF-A0A8J4RX65-F1
#
_cell.length_a   1.000
_cell.length_b   1.000
_cell.length_c   1.000
_cell.angle_alpha   90.00
_cell.angle_beta   90.00
_cell.angle_gamma   90.00
#
_symmetry.space_group_name_H-M   'P 1'
#
loop_
_entity.id
_entity.type
_entity.pdbx_description
1 polymer ?
#
loop_
_entity_poly.entity_id
_entity_poly.type
_entity_poly.pdbx_seq_one_letter_code
_entity_poly.pdbx_strand_id
1 'polypeptide(L)'
;MEASTCTSQFKSADIDEKCIRKEKPEDLVMALAEAKADAILSNLQTISNQEKDDEQTILTAADTADAILQGLPIDEYVKDAEPTLLITCDQVVVYGGVIREKPSSKEEARKFWKDYSGGHAATVGSVLVTNLKTGFKKGEWD
;
A
#
# COMPACT_ATOMS: atom_id res chain seq x y z
N MET A 1 28.38 18.91 -1.52
CA MET A 1 27.74 17.77 -0.84
C MET A 1 26.31 17.80 -1.36
N GLU A 2 26.01 17.00 -2.38
CA GLU A 2 24.64 16.95 -2.90
C GLU A 2 23.78 16.15 -1.92
N ALA A 3 22.63 16.70 -1.56
CA ALA A 3 21.62 15.96 -0.82
C ALA A 3 21.01 14.94 -1.79
N SER A 4 21.15 13.64 -1.52
CA SER A 4 20.38 12.62 -2.21
C SER A 4 18.90 12.86 -1.90
N THR A 5 18.12 13.17 -2.93
CA THR A 5 16.68 13.40 -2.83
C THR A 5 15.95 12.08 -2.93
N CYS A 6 15.36 11.62 -1.82
CA CYS A 6 14.43 10.49 -1.84
C CYS A 6 13.08 10.95 -2.39
N THR A 7 12.62 10.31 -3.46
CA THR A 7 11.27 10.53 -4.01
C THR A 7 10.36 9.38 -3.59
N SER A 8 9.10 9.68 -3.29
CA SER A 8 8.11 8.67 -2.87
C SER A 8 6.83 8.85 -3.68
N GLN A 9 6.26 7.74 -4.11
CA GLN A 9 5.00 7.68 -4.85
C GLN A 9 4.01 6.78 -4.12
N PHE A 10 2.73 7.12 -4.19
CA PHE A 10 1.66 6.35 -3.56
C PHE A 10 0.78 5.70 -4.62
N LYS A 11 0.51 4.41 -4.47
CA LYS A 11 -0.43 3.65 -5.30
C LYS A 11 -1.42 2.91 -4.42
N SER A 12 -2.68 2.89 -4.83
CA SER A 12 -3.68 2.00 -4.23
C SER A 12 -3.50 0.59 -4.78
N ALA A 13 -3.61 -0.42 -3.92
CA ALA A 13 -3.56 -1.83 -4.32
C ALA A 13 -4.90 -2.36 -4.87
N ASP A 14 -6.02 -1.69 -4.54
CA ASP A 14 -7.38 -2.05 -4.96
C ASP A 14 -7.71 -3.55 -4.77
N ILE A 15 -7.43 -4.08 -3.56
CA ILE A 15 -7.74 -5.45 -3.19
C ILE A 15 -9.00 -5.51 -2.30
N ASP A 16 -9.74 -6.61 -2.39
CA ASP A 16 -10.79 -6.92 -1.41
C ASP A 16 -10.17 -7.54 -0.15
N GLU A 17 -9.73 -6.68 0.77
CA GLU A 17 -9.16 -7.08 2.06
C GLU A 17 -10.10 -8.02 2.83
N LYS A 18 -11.43 -7.88 2.65
CA LYS A 18 -12.42 -8.68 3.38
C LYS A 18 -12.45 -10.14 2.94
N CYS A 19 -11.98 -10.46 1.74
CA CYS A 19 -11.82 -11.82 1.24
C CYS A 19 -10.62 -12.56 1.87
N ILE A 20 -9.65 -11.83 2.44
CA ILE A 20 -8.48 -12.41 3.08
C ILE A 20 -8.77 -12.58 4.56
N ARG A 21 -8.71 -13.82 5.05
CA ARG A 21 -9.04 -14.17 6.44
C ARG A 21 -7.99 -15.12 7.02
N LYS A 22 -7.57 -14.82 8.25
CA LYS A 22 -6.68 -15.64 9.07
C LYS A 22 -7.20 -15.61 10.51
N GLU A 23 -6.95 -16.67 11.25
CA GLU A 23 -7.38 -16.79 12.66
C GLU A 23 -6.55 -15.90 13.59
N LYS A 24 -5.24 -15.82 13.30
CA LYS A 24 -4.29 -15.03 14.07
C LYS A 24 -4.17 -13.62 13.48
N PRO A 25 -4.16 -12.57 14.32
CA PRO A 25 -4.03 -11.20 13.83
C PRO A 25 -2.71 -10.97 13.10
N GLU A 26 -1.62 -11.59 13.56
CA GLU A 26 -0.28 -11.49 12.98
C GLU A 26 -0.26 -12.04 11.55
N ASP A 27 -0.81 -13.25 11.37
CA ASP A 27 -0.91 -13.89 10.07
C ASP A 27 -1.83 -13.09 9.12
N LEU A 28 -2.89 -12.46 9.65
CA LEU A 28 -3.81 -11.65 8.86
C LEU A 28 -3.11 -10.43 8.29
N VAL A 29 -2.46 -9.62 9.13
CA VAL A 29 -1.82 -8.37 8.67
C VAL A 29 -0.67 -8.64 7.72
N MET A 30 0.08 -9.73 7.93
CA MET A 30 1.13 -10.13 6.98
C MET A 30 0.53 -10.52 5.62
N ALA A 31 -0.52 -11.34 5.60
CA ALA A 31 -1.19 -11.73 4.37
C ALA A 31 -1.79 -10.54 3.61
N LEU A 32 -2.32 -9.54 4.32
CA LEU A 32 -2.85 -8.31 3.72
C LEU A 32 -1.73 -7.46 3.09
N ALA A 33 -0.60 -7.29 3.78
CA ALA A 33 0.55 -6.57 3.23
C ALA A 33 1.14 -7.28 2.00
N GLU A 34 1.24 -8.61 2.02
CA GLU A 34 1.66 -9.42 0.88
C GLU A 34 0.71 -9.27 -0.31
N ALA A 35 -0.60 -9.39 -0.09
CA ALA A 35 -1.60 -9.22 -1.16
C ALA A 35 -1.55 -7.81 -1.78
N LYS A 36 -1.34 -6.77 -0.95
CA LYS A 36 -1.15 -5.40 -1.45
C LYS A 36 0.09 -5.30 -2.32
N ALA A 37 1.19 -5.94 -1.92
CA ALA A 37 2.43 -5.90 -2.70
C ALA A 37 2.24 -6.60 -4.04
N ASP A 38 1.64 -7.78 -4.04
CA ASP A 38 1.41 -8.58 -5.25
C ASP A 38 0.46 -7.87 -6.23
N ALA A 39 -0.60 -7.23 -5.74
CA ALA A 39 -1.49 -6.43 -6.58
C ALA A 39 -0.78 -5.23 -7.22
N ILE A 40 0.02 -4.49 -6.45
CA ILE A 40 0.79 -3.36 -6.98
C ILE A 40 1.85 -3.83 -7.99
N LEU A 41 2.54 -4.93 -7.71
CA LEU A 41 3.52 -5.53 -8.63
C LEU A 41 2.86 -5.97 -9.94
N SER A 42 1.69 -6.61 -9.87
CA SER A 42 0.91 -6.98 -11.06
C SER A 42 0.56 -5.75 -11.89
N ASN A 43 0.11 -4.67 -11.26
CA ASN A 43 -0.21 -3.42 -11.96
C ASN A 43 1.02 -2.78 -12.62
N LEU A 44 2.19 -2.85 -11.97
CA LEU A 44 3.45 -2.36 -12.55
C LEU A 44 3.88 -3.18 -13.78
N GLN A 45 3.70 -4.49 -13.75
CA GLN A 45 4.03 -5.37 -14.88
C GLN A 45 3.11 -5.15 -16.08
N THR A 46 1.81 -4.96 -15.84
CA THR A 46 0.84 -4.66 -16.91
C THR A 46 1.22 -3.37 -17.66
N ILE A 47 1.67 -2.33 -16.94
CA ILE A 47 2.09 -1.05 -17.54
C ILE A 47 3.34 -1.24 -18.41
N SER A 48 4.33 -2.04 -17.97
CA SER A 48 5.54 -2.30 -18.77
C SER A 48 5.29 -3.09 -20.06
N ASN A 49 4.17 -3.81 -20.15
CA ASN A 49 3.77 -4.58 -21.33
C ASN A 49 2.83 -3.81 -22.27
N GLN A 50 2.37 -2.62 -21.87
CA GLN A 50 1.42 -1.78 -22.63
C GLN A 50 2.05 -0.53 -23.25
N GLU A 51 3.39 -0.45 -23.36
CA GLU A 51 4.05 0.54 -24.23
C GLU A 51 3.91 0.22 -25.74
N LYS A 52 2.75 -0.28 -26.14
CA LYS A 52 2.15 -0.13 -27.47
C LYS A 52 0.64 0.00 -27.28
N ASP A 53 0.12 1.17 -27.64
CA ASP A 53 -1.26 1.66 -27.59
C ASP A 53 -1.77 2.27 -26.28
N ASP A 54 -1.65 3.61 -26.28
CA ASP A 54 -2.67 4.61 -25.95
C ASP A 54 -3.17 4.78 -24.50
N GLU A 55 -2.74 5.91 -23.95
CA GLU A 55 -3.39 6.77 -22.93
C GLU A 55 -4.22 6.08 -21.83
N GLN A 56 -3.64 6.01 -20.63
CA GLN A 56 -4.44 6.16 -19.41
C GLN A 56 -3.85 7.25 -18.50
N THR A 57 -4.10 8.48 -18.94
CA THR A 57 -4.02 9.71 -18.17
C THR A 57 -5.00 9.64 -16.99
N ILE A 58 -4.49 9.54 -15.76
CA ILE A 58 -5.24 9.92 -14.56
C ILE A 58 -4.64 11.23 -14.04
N LEU A 59 -5.26 12.33 -14.47
CA LEU A 59 -5.12 13.65 -13.88
C LEU A 59 -6.02 13.74 -12.65
N THR A 60 -5.47 14.15 -11.51
CA THR A 60 -6.25 14.88 -10.51
C THR A 60 -5.52 16.15 -10.14
N ALA A 61 -6.14 17.27 -10.53
CA ALA A 61 -5.77 18.61 -10.14
C ALA A 61 -5.98 18.82 -8.64
N ALA A 62 -4.98 19.39 -7.99
CA ALA A 62 -5.13 20.22 -6.79
C ALA A 62 -4.01 21.27 -6.82
N ASP A 63 -4.33 22.38 -7.49
CA ASP A 63 -3.85 23.74 -7.23
C ASP A 63 -2.38 23.93 -6.86
N THR A 64 -1.50 23.89 -7.87
CA THR A 64 -0.62 25.03 -8.16
C THR A 64 -0.30 24.98 -9.66
N ALA A 65 -0.92 25.88 -10.41
CA ALA A 65 -0.54 26.15 -11.79
C ALA A 65 0.82 26.85 -11.77
N ASP A 66 1.85 26.19 -12.30
CA ASP A 66 2.88 26.78 -13.18
C ASP A 66 4.02 25.76 -13.41
N ALA A 67 3.82 24.89 -14.41
CA ALA A 67 4.85 24.35 -15.31
C ALA A 67 4.25 23.20 -16.14
N ILE A 68 3.34 23.58 -17.02
CA ILE A 68 2.86 22.74 -18.11
C ILE A 68 4.03 22.57 -19.11
N LEU A 69 4.23 21.35 -19.60
CA LEU A 69 4.93 20.98 -20.85
C LEU A 69 6.46 21.09 -20.88
N GLN A 70 7.16 20.13 -20.28
CA GLN A 70 8.25 19.47 -21.02
C GLN A 70 8.07 17.96 -20.87
N GLY A 71 7.70 17.33 -21.99
CA GLY A 71 7.55 15.88 -22.08
C GLY A 71 8.84 15.21 -21.63
N LEU A 72 8.75 14.43 -20.56
CA LEU A 72 9.81 13.49 -20.23
C LEU A 72 9.48 12.19 -20.97
N PRO A 73 10.30 11.77 -21.95
CA PRO A 73 10.22 10.42 -22.45
C PRO A 73 10.48 9.49 -21.27
N ILE A 74 9.56 8.55 -21.07
CA ILE A 74 9.65 7.50 -20.05
C ILE A 74 10.90 6.59 -20.31
N ASP A 75 11.55 6.78 -21.45
CA ASP A 75 12.71 6.03 -21.94
C ASP A 75 14.09 6.46 -21.35
N GLU A 76 14.15 7.37 -20.36
CA GLU A 76 15.44 7.77 -19.75
C GLU A 76 15.63 7.40 -18.27
N TYR A 77 14.64 6.76 -17.61
CA TYR A 77 14.81 6.25 -16.23
C TYR A 77 15.50 4.87 -16.16
N VAL A 78 15.98 4.34 -17.29
CA VAL A 78 16.73 3.08 -17.37
C VAL A 78 18.22 3.34 -17.61
N LYS A 79 18.82 4.29 -16.89
CA LYS A 79 20.29 4.33 -16.70
C LYS A 79 20.59 4.70 -15.25
N ASP A 80 21.04 3.68 -14.50
CA ASP A 80 21.52 3.75 -13.10
C ASP A 80 20.48 4.01 -11.99
N ALA A 81 19.24 3.55 -12.14
CA ALA A 81 18.19 3.73 -11.15
C ALA A 81 18.55 3.14 -9.76
N GLU A 82 18.55 4.01 -8.74
CA GLU A 82 18.57 3.65 -7.33
C GLU A 82 17.53 2.56 -7.02
N PRO A 83 17.77 1.65 -6.06
CA PRO A 83 16.83 0.57 -5.77
C PRO A 83 15.47 1.14 -5.35
N THR A 84 14.46 0.97 -6.20
CA THR A 84 13.08 1.30 -5.84
C THR A 84 12.57 0.26 -4.85
N LEU A 85 12.25 0.71 -3.65
CA LEU A 85 11.61 -0.11 -2.62
C LEU A 85 10.09 0.06 -2.71
N LEU A 86 9.36 -1.04 -2.71
CA LEU A 86 7.92 -1.06 -2.48
C LEU A 86 7.67 -1.39 -1.00
N ILE A 87 6.93 -0.53 -0.32
CA ILE A 87 6.55 -0.72 1.06
C ILE A 87 5.03 -0.90 1.10
N THR A 88 4.57 -1.99 1.69
CA THR A 88 3.15 -2.22 1.99
C THR A 88 2.98 -2.52 3.47
N CYS A 89 1.79 -2.25 3.99
CA CYS A 89 1.47 -2.43 5.40
C CYS A 89 -0.02 -2.69 5.58
N ASP A 90 -0.36 -3.25 6.73
CA ASP A 90 -1.74 -3.34 7.19
C ASP A 90 -1.83 -3.29 8.72
N GLN A 91 -3.01 -3.02 9.27
CA GLN A 91 -3.22 -2.97 10.72
C GLN A 91 -4.64 -3.36 11.09
N VAL A 92 -4.75 -4.16 12.14
CA VAL A 92 -6.03 -4.54 12.76
C VAL A 92 -6.04 -4.23 14.25
N VAL A 93 -7.24 -4.16 14.82
CA VAL A 93 -7.45 -4.02 16.26
C VAL A 93 -7.90 -5.37 16.84
N VAL A 94 -7.31 -5.80 17.94
CA VAL A 94 -7.75 -6.96 18.72
C VAL A 94 -8.46 -6.47 19.97
N TYR A 95 -9.71 -6.89 20.15
CA TYR A 95 -10.51 -6.54 21.31
C TYR A 95 -11.36 -7.72 21.76
N GLY A 96 -11.21 -8.12 23.03
CA GLY A 96 -11.92 -9.28 23.58
C GLY A 96 -11.64 -10.59 22.83
N GLY A 97 -10.42 -10.74 22.29
CA GLY A 97 -10.02 -11.89 21.47
C GLY A 97 -10.56 -11.87 20.03
N VAL A 98 -11.24 -10.80 19.61
CA VAL A 98 -11.80 -10.65 18.26
C VAL A 98 -10.98 -9.64 17.46
N ILE A 99 -10.63 -10.02 16.23
CA ILE A 99 -9.99 -9.15 15.25
C ILE A 99 -11.04 -8.21 14.66
N ARG A 100 -10.74 -6.91 14.64
CA ARG A 100 -11.57 -5.83 14.11
C ARG A 100 -10.77 -5.05 13.08
N GLU A 101 -11.26 -5.04 11.86
CA GLU A 101 -10.76 -4.19 10.77
C GLU A 101 -11.55 -2.87 10.73
N LYS A 102 -11.37 -2.07 9.68
CA LYS A 102 -12.20 -0.91 9.40
C LYS A 102 -13.70 -1.30 9.42
N PRO A 103 -14.54 -0.57 10.18
CA PRO A 103 -15.97 -0.85 10.24
C PRO A 103 -16.63 -0.57 8.88
N SER A 104 -17.59 -1.42 8.52
CA SER A 104 -18.33 -1.33 7.26
C SER A 104 -19.55 -0.40 7.35
N SER A 105 -19.90 0.08 8.55
CA SER A 105 -21.05 0.97 8.77
C SER A 105 -20.85 1.94 9.93
N LYS A 106 -21.67 3.00 9.96
CA LYS A 106 -21.69 4.00 11.04
C LYS A 106 -22.15 3.37 12.36
N GLU A 107 -23.04 2.39 12.30
CA GLU A 107 -23.59 1.67 13.44
C GLU A 107 -22.52 0.79 14.08
N GLU A 108 -21.75 0.07 13.26
CA GLU A 108 -20.60 -0.72 13.70
C GLU A 108 -19.49 0.16 14.28
N ALA A 109 -19.17 1.28 13.63
CA ALA A 109 -18.19 2.24 14.16
C ALA A 109 -18.57 2.74 15.56
N ARG A 110 -19.85 3.10 15.77
CA ARG A 110 -20.35 3.50 17.10
C ARG A 110 -20.31 2.36 18.10
N LYS A 111 -20.57 1.11 17.67
CA LYS A 111 -20.43 -0.07 18.52
C LYS A 111 -18.99 -0.26 18.96
N PHE A 112 -18.02 -0.19 18.03
CA PHE A 112 -16.60 -0.30 18.35
C PHE A 112 -16.16 0.74 19.38
N TRP A 113 -16.55 2.01 19.19
CA TRP A 113 -16.27 3.06 20.17
C TRP A 113 -16.85 2.80 21.56
N LYS A 114 -18.09 2.30 21.64
CA LYS A 114 -18.69 1.94 22.92
C LYS A 114 -17.96 0.77 23.57
N ASP A 115 -17.68 -0.27 22.80
CA ASP A 115 -17.00 -1.47 23.27
C ASP A 115 -15.62 -1.13 23.85
N TYR A 116 -14.82 -0.30 23.16
CA TYR A 116 -13.48 0.07 23.63
C TYR A 116 -13.47 0.82 24.97
N SER A 117 -14.60 1.36 25.43
CA SER A 117 -14.68 1.94 26.79
C SER A 117 -14.74 0.87 27.90
N GLY A 118 -15.06 -0.38 27.56
CA GLY A 118 -15.25 -1.49 28.48
C GLY A 118 -14.03 -2.39 28.68
N GLY A 119 -12.90 -2.14 28.03
CA GLY A 119 -11.74 -3.01 28.11
C GLY A 119 -10.52 -2.51 27.34
N HIS A 120 -9.51 -3.35 27.24
CA HIS A 120 -8.29 -3.04 26.50
C HIS A 120 -8.42 -3.44 25.03
N ALA A 121 -8.11 -2.49 24.14
CA ALA A 121 -7.89 -2.73 22.73
C ALA A 121 -6.38 -2.72 22.45
N ALA A 122 -5.91 -3.71 21.71
CA ALA A 122 -4.54 -3.78 21.20
C ALA A 122 -4.57 -3.65 19.68
N THR A 123 -3.48 -3.20 19.08
CA THR A 123 -3.29 -3.19 17.62
C THR A 123 -2.25 -4.22 17.25
N VAL A 124 -2.42 -4.83 16.08
CA VAL A 124 -1.37 -5.61 15.43
C VAL A 124 -1.20 -5.02 14.04
N GLY A 125 0.02 -4.65 13.68
CA GLY A 125 0.36 -4.06 12.39
C GLY A 125 1.48 -4.82 11.69
N SER A 126 1.54 -4.75 10.37
CA SER A 126 2.60 -5.33 9.56
C SER A 126 3.25 -4.29 8.65
N VAL A 127 4.52 -4.52 8.33
CA VAL A 127 5.22 -3.83 7.24
C VAL A 127 5.94 -4.87 6.41
N LEU A 128 5.77 -4.81 5.10
CA LEU A 128 6.48 -5.60 4.10
C LEU A 128 7.24 -4.67 3.16
N VAL A 129 8.55 -4.87 3.07
CA VAL A 129 9.43 -4.17 2.15
C VAL A 129 9.86 -5.12 1.04
N THR A 130 9.64 -4.72 -0.20
CA THR A 130 10.03 -5.45 -1.40
C THR A 130 11.04 -4.62 -2.20
N ASN A 131 12.23 -5.18 -2.44
CA ASN A 131 13.19 -4.59 -3.35
C ASN A 131 12.79 -4.93 -4.80
N LEU A 132 12.34 -3.93 -5.57
CA LEU A 132 11.77 -4.15 -6.90
C LEU A 132 12.80 -4.63 -7.93
N LYS A 133 14.10 -4.40 -7.70
CA LYS A 133 15.18 -4.82 -8.61
C LYS A 133 15.56 -6.29 -8.43
N THR A 134 15.59 -6.75 -7.18
CA THR A 134 16.05 -8.12 -6.82
C THR A 134 14.89 -9.09 -6.57
N GLY A 135 13.68 -8.57 -6.33
CA GLY A 135 12.53 -9.35 -5.87
C GLY A 135 12.62 -9.78 -4.40
N PHE A 136 13.67 -9.38 -3.67
CA PHE A 136 13.80 -9.73 -2.26
C PHE A 136 12.71 -9.06 -1.43
N LYS A 137 12.03 -9.84 -0.59
CA LYS A 137 10.96 -9.39 0.30
C LYS A 137 11.38 -9.63 1.75
N LYS A 138 11.13 -8.65 2.63
CA LYS A 138 11.29 -8.78 4.08
C LYS A 138 10.14 -8.04 4.78
N GLY A 139 9.44 -8.74 5.65
CA GLY A 139 8.38 -8.14 6.46
C GLY A 139 8.36 -8.68 7.88
N GLU A 140 7.75 -7.90 8.76
CA GLU A 140 7.58 -8.16 10.19
C GLU A 140 6.24 -7.57 10.64
N TRP A 141 5.76 -8.02 11.79
CA TRP A 141 4.58 -7.52 12.47
C TRP A 141 4.90 -7.15 13.92
N ASP A 142 4.13 -6.23 14.50
CA ASP A 142 4.19 -5.81 15.92
C ASP A 142 2.77 -5.66 16.48
#